data_AF-D9R914-F1
#
_entry.id   AF-D9R914-F1
#
_cell.length_a   1.000
_cell.length_b   1.000
_cell.length_c   1.000
_cell.angle_alpha   90.00
_cell.angle_beta   90.00
_cell.angle_gamma   90.00
#
_symmetry.space_group_name_H-M   'P 1'
#
loop_
_entity.id
_entity.type
_entity.pdbx_description
1 polymer ?
#
loop_
_entity_poly.entity_id
_entity_poly.type
_entity_poly.pdbx_seq_one_letter_code
_entity_poly.pdbx_strand_id
1 'polypeptide(L)' 'MEEKKIRPQDKWNAKAGLISKSYKLKQELTEQFAEACDKAGVSQAGQISKMMRSFIDEQNK' A
#
# COMPACT_ATOMS: atom_id res chain seq x y z
N MET A 1 -10.29 7.72 25.84
CA MET A 1 -10.09 7.84 24.39
C MET A 1 -8.85 8.67 24.20
N GLU A 2 -7.73 8.04 23.82
CA GLU A 2 -6.46 8.73 23.62
C GLU A 2 -6.62 9.72 22.46
N GLU A 3 -6.43 11.01 22.75
CA GLU A 3 -6.42 12.06 21.73
C GLU A 3 -5.31 11.73 20.72
N LYS A 4 -5.69 11.22 19.55
CA LYS A 4 -4.75 10.99 18.44
C LYS A 4 -4.19 12.34 18.03
N LYS A 5 -3.01 12.69 18.55
CA LYS A 5 -2.22 13.85 18.13
C LYS A 5 -2.02 13.79 16.63
N ILE A 6 -2.75 14.64 15.89
CA ILE A 6 -2.68 14.73 14.43
C ILE A 6 -1.28 15.21 14.07
N ARG A 7 -0.47 14.34 13.46
CA ARG A 7 0.88 14.71 13.04
C ARG A 7 0.78 15.50 11.73
N PRO A 8 1.76 16.36 11.42
CA PRO A 8 1.84 17.04 10.12
C PRO A 8 1.75 16.07 8.94
N GLN A 9 2.32 14.88 9.08
CA GLN A 9 2.24 13.80 8.08
C GLN A 9 0.79 13.34 7.83
N ASP A 10 -0.03 13.25 8.87
CA ASP A 10 -1.43 12.81 8.73
C ASP A 10 -2.25 13.86 7.95
N LYS A 11 -1.95 15.16 8.13
CA LYS A 11 -2.56 16.25 7.34
C LYS A 11 -2.14 16.20 5.86
N TRP A 12 -0.87 15.92 5.60
CA TRP A 12 -0.37 15.79 4.23
C TRP A 12 -0.96 14.56 3.53
N ASN A 13 -0.98 13.41 4.21
CA ASN A 13 -1.57 12.17 3.71
C ASN A 13 -3.05 12.36 3.34
N ALA A 14 -3.83 13.01 4.23
CA ALA A 14 -5.23 13.32 3.96
C ALA A 14 -5.39 14.24 2.73
N LYS A 15 -4.56 15.28 2.60
CA LYS A 15 -4.56 16.16 1.42
C LYS A 15 -4.18 15.41 0.12
N ALA A 16 -3.31 14.42 0.22
CA ALA A 16 -2.91 13.56 -0.89
C ALA A 16 -3.88 12.39 -1.17
N GLY A 17 -4.98 12.28 -0.41
CA GLY A 17 -5.96 11.18 -0.54
C GLY A 17 -5.45 9.81 -0.09
N LEU A 18 -4.34 9.76 0.67
CA LEU A 18 -3.73 8.53 1.14
C LEU A 18 -4.48 8.00 2.36
N ILE A 19 -4.91 6.74 2.27
CA ILE A 19 -5.55 6.02 3.37
C ILE A 19 -4.69 4.82 3.78
N SER A 20 -4.53 4.61 5.07
CA SER A 20 -3.88 3.40 5.59
C SER A 20 -4.91 2.28 5.69
N LYS A 21 -4.81 1.29 4.81
CA LYS A 21 -5.55 0.02 4.92
C LYS A 21 -4.57 -1.07 5.35
N SER A 22 -4.84 -1.70 6.48
CA SER A 22 -4.07 -2.83 7.00
C SER A 22 -4.78 -4.14 6.70
N TYR A 23 -4.10 -5.06 6.03
CA TYR A 23 -4.57 -6.43 5.78
C TYR A 23 -3.67 -7.42 6.51
N LYS A 24 -4.22 -8.58 6.88
CA LYS A 24 -3.41 -9.70 7.37
C LYS A 24 -2.99 -10.54 6.17
N LEU A 25 -1.69 -10.66 5.94
CA LEU A 25 -1.10 -11.47 4.87
C LEU A 25 -0.18 -12.53 5.48
N LYS A 26 0.11 -13.58 4.71
CA LYS A 26 1.12 -14.56 5.10
C LYS A 26 2.50 -13.91 5.11
N GLN A 27 3.29 -14.21 6.14
CA GLN A 27 4.62 -13.65 6.33
C GLN A 27 5.53 -14.01 5.15
N GLU A 28 5.65 -15.30 4.83
CA GLU A 28 6.49 -15.81 3.73
C GLU A 28 6.16 -15.13 2.39
N LEU A 29 4.87 -14.96 2.08
CA LEU A 29 4.43 -14.26 0.87
C LEU A 29 4.88 -12.80 0.84
N THR A 30 4.84 -12.13 1.99
CA THR A 30 5.19 -10.71 2.10
C THR A 30 6.70 -10.51 1.97
N GLU A 31 7.50 -11.43 2.53
CA GLU A 31 8.96 -11.43 2.41
C GLU A 31 9.39 -11.70 0.95
N GLN A 32 8.84 -12.73 0.31
CA GLN A 32 9.11 -13.02 -1.09
C GLN A 32 8.70 -11.86 -2.01
N PHE A 33 7.58 -11.20 -1.73
CA PHE A 33 7.15 -10.02 -2.47
C PHE A 33 8.11 -8.84 -2.29
N ALA A 34 8.61 -8.62 -1.07
CA ALA A 34 9.61 -7.59 -0.81
C ALA A 34 10.91 -7.84 -1.59
N GLU A 35 11.42 -9.07 -1.57
CA GLU A 35 12.61 -9.46 -2.34
C GLU A 35 12.40 -9.31 -3.85
N ALA A 36 11.22 -9.68 -4.36
CA ALA A 36 10.89 -9.51 -5.77
C ALA A 36 10.82 -8.02 -6.17
N CYS A 37 10.27 -7.17 -5.32
CA CYS A 37 10.23 -5.72 -5.54
C CYS A 37 11.64 -5.11 -5.54
N ASP A 38 12.51 -5.55 -4.62
CA ASP A 38 13.90 -5.10 -4.54
C ASP A 38 14.69 -5.49 -5.80
N LYS A 39 14.60 -6.76 -6.22
CA LYS A 39 15.20 -7.26 -7.46
C LYS A 39 14.71 -6.51 -8.71
N ALA A 40 13.44 -6.11 -8.72
CA ALA A 40 12.85 -5.35 -9.81
C ALA A 40 13.11 -3.84 -9.73
N GLY A 41 13.72 -3.33 -8.65
CA GLY A 41 13.97 -1.91 -8.43
C GLY A 41 12.70 -1.07 -8.25
N VAL A 42 11.61 -1.68 -7.77
CA VAL A 42 10.31 -1.01 -7.58
C VAL A 42 9.94 -0.95 -6.10
N SER A 43 9.16 0.06 -5.71
CA SER A 43 8.60 0.11 -4.37
C SER A 43 7.45 -0.88 -4.22
N GLN A 44 7.35 -1.54 -3.07
CA GLN A 44 6.25 -2.45 -2.74
C GLN A 44 4.88 -1.78 -2.93
N ALA A 45 4.73 -0.54 -2.45
CA ALA A 45 3.51 0.24 -2.62
C ALA A 45 3.18 0.53 -4.09
N GLY A 46 4.20 0.81 -4.92
CA GLY A 46 4.04 1.03 -6.36
C GLY A 46 3.57 -0.24 -7.07
N GLN A 47 4.19 -1.38 -6.76
CA GLN A 47 3.81 -2.66 -7.35
C GLN A 47 2.41 -3.10 -6.92
N ILE A 48 2.05 -2.94 -5.63
CA ILE A 48 0.68 -3.19 -5.15
C ILE A 48 -0.32 -2.29 -5.88
N SER A 49 -0.03 -1.00 -6.03
CA SER A 49 -0.92 -0.06 -6.73
C SER A 49 -1.14 -0.45 -8.19
N LYS A 50 -0.11 -0.99 -8.86
CA LYS A 50 -0.23 -1.52 -10.23
C LYS A 50 -1.16 -2.73 -10.26
N MET A 51 -0.93 -3.71 -9.39
CA MET A 51 -1.75 -4.92 -9.31
C MET A 51 -3.22 -4.60 -8.98
N MET A 52 -3.46 -3.67 -8.05
CA MET A 52 -4.81 -3.19 -7.72
C MET A 52 -5.52 -2.59 -8.93
N ARG A 53 -4.85 -1.69 -9.69
CA ARG A 53 -5.45 -1.10 -10.90
C ARG A 53 -5.76 -2.14 -11.96
N SER A 54 -4.84 -3.07 -12.21
CA SER A 54 -5.06 -4.15 -13.17
C SER A 54 -6.26 -5.02 -12.79
N PHE A 55 -6.42 -5.36 -11.51
CA PHE A 55 -7.58 -6.12 -11.04
C PHE A 55 -8.88 -5.31 -11.17
N ILE A 56 -8.89 -4.02 -10.82
CA ILE A 56 -10.06 -3.15 -10.99
C ILE A 56 -10.50 -3.08 -12.46
N ASP A 57 -9.55 -2.91 -13.38
CA ASP A 57 -9.82 -2.87 -14.83
C ASP A 57 -10.42 -4.19 -15.33
N GLU A 58 -9.85 -5.33 -14.90
CA GLU A 58 -10.35 -6.66 -15.26
C GLU A 58 -11.78 -6.90 -14.79
N GLN A 59 -12.15 -6.44 -13.59
CA GLN A 59 -13.49 -6.66 -13.04
C GLN A 59 -14.53 -5.65 -13.53
N ASN A 60 -14.12 -4.53 -14.11
CA ASN A 60 -15.01 -3.54 -14.71
C ASN A 60 -15.26 -3.77 -16.22
N LYS A 61 -14.70 -4.86 -16.75
CA LYS A 61 -14.90 -5.34 -18.12
C LYS A 61 -16.15 -6.20 -18.22
#